data_AF-A0A1Y3B2U8-F1
#
_entry.id   AF-A0A1Y3B2U8-F1
#
_cell.length_a   1.000
_cell.length_b   1.000
_cell.length_c   1.000
_cell.angle_alpha   90.00
_cell.angle_beta   90.00
_cell.angle_gamma   90.00
#
_symmetry.space_group_name_H-M   'P 1'
#
loop_
_entity.id
_entity.type
_entity.pdbx_description
1 polymer ?
#
loop_
_entity_poly.entity_id
_entity_poly.type
_entity_poly.pdbx_seq_one_letter_code
_entity_poly.pdbx_strand_id
1 'polypeptide(L)' 'MNYFGKIISNISQAYSELNPATLTGAIDVIVVEQEDGTYLTSPFHVRFGKMGVLRSREKIVDIEINDEP' A
#
# COMPACT_ATOMS: atom_id res chain seq x y z
N MET A 1 -21.05 -17.21 -27.16
CA MET A 1 -21.24 -15.74 -27.17
C MET A 1 -21.20 -15.07 -25.78
N ASN A 2 -21.22 -15.77 -24.64
CA ASN A 2 -21.19 -15.14 -23.31
C ASN A 2 -19.81 -15.00 -22.63
N TYR A 3 -18.73 -15.49 -23.26
CA TYR A 3 -17.39 -15.48 -22.65
C TYR A 3 -16.71 -14.12 -22.77
N PHE A 4 -16.81 -13.48 -23.94
CA PHE A 4 -16.30 -12.13 -24.19
C PHE A 4 -16.97 -11.08 -23.30
N GLY A 5 -18.29 -11.17 -23.11
CA GLY A 5 -19.02 -10.29 -22.20
C GLY A 5 -18.57 -10.41 -20.75
N LYS A 6 -18.27 -11.63 -20.28
CA LYS A 6 -17.74 -11.86 -18.92
C LYS A 6 -16.32 -11.32 -18.73
N ILE A 7 -15.46 -11.43 -19.74
CA ILE A 7 -14.08 -10.90 -19.66
C ILE A 7 -14.12 -9.36 -19.60
N ILE A 8 -14.91 -8.73 -20.46
CA ILE A 8 -15.06 -7.27 -20.49
C ILE A 8 -15.68 -6.75 -19.19
N SER A 9 -16.70 -7.43 -18.64
CA SER A 9 -17.29 -7.03 -17.36
C SER A 9 -16.30 -7.15 -16.20
N ASN A 10 -15.45 -8.17 -16.18
CA ASN A 10 -14.44 -8.35 -15.12
C ASN A 10 -13.33 -7.28 -15.20
N ILE A 11 -12.92 -6.89 -16.41
CA ILE A 11 -11.94 -5.81 -16.61
C ILE A 11 -12.57 -4.47 -16.20
N SER A 12 -13.80 -4.19 -16.63
CA SER A 12 -14.53 -2.98 -16.23
C SER A 12 -14.72 -2.91 -14.72
N GLN A 13 -14.98 -4.04 -14.06
CA GLN A 13 -15.08 -4.12 -12.61
C GLN A 13 -13.71 -3.91 -11.94
N ALA A 14 -12.63 -4.51 -12.43
CA ALA A 14 -11.27 -4.27 -11.93
C ALA A 14 -10.84 -2.80 -12.05
N TYR A 15 -11.19 -2.13 -13.17
CA TYR A 15 -10.96 -0.70 -13.37
C TYR A 15 -11.84 0.16 -12.46
N SER A 16 -13.10 -0.23 -12.22
CA SER A 16 -14.02 0.49 -11.33
C SER A 16 -13.70 0.28 -9.84
N GLU A 17 -13.01 -0.83 -9.51
CA GLU A 17 -12.48 -1.13 -8.17
C GLU A 17 -11.19 -0.36 -7.83
N LEU A 18 -10.64 0.43 -8.76
CA LEU A 18 -9.63 1.47 -8.51
C LEU A 18 -10.25 2.69 -7.81
N ASN A 19 -11.01 2.45 -6.75
CA ASN A 19 -11.34 3.46 -5.76
C ASN A 19 -10.00 3.93 -5.13
N PRO A 20 -9.75 5.23 -4.90
CA PRO A 20 -8.57 5.68 -4.15
C PRO A 20 -8.39 4.93 -2.82
N ALA A 21 -9.47 4.44 -2.21
CA ALA A 21 -9.46 3.58 -1.03
C ALA A 21 -8.88 2.16 -1.25
N THR A 22 -8.57 1.74 -2.47
CA THR A 22 -7.93 0.44 -2.76
C THR A 22 -6.48 0.60 -3.22
N LEU A 23 -5.94 1.82 -3.25
CA LEU A 23 -4.55 2.11 -3.60
C LEU A 23 -3.60 1.79 -2.42
N THR A 24 -2.41 1.32 -2.78
CA THR A 24 -1.27 1.17 -1.85
C THR A 24 -0.52 2.50 -1.79
N GLY A 25 -0.05 2.89 -0.61
CA GLY A 25 0.75 4.10 -0.45
C GLY A 25 1.23 4.32 0.97
N ALA A 26 2.13 5.29 1.12
CA ALA A 26 2.62 5.81 2.38
C ALA A 26 2.51 7.33 2.34
N ILE A 27 2.46 7.96 3.52
CA ILE A 27 2.64 9.42 3.63
C ILE A 27 4.09 9.71 4.03
N ASP A 28 4.51 10.95 3.79
CA ASP A 28 5.83 11.42 4.19
C ASP A 28 6.02 11.30 5.71
N VAL A 29 7.20 10.83 6.11
CA VAL A 29 7.64 10.77 7.51
C VAL A 29 8.71 11.82 7.73
N ILE A 30 8.54 12.63 8.78
CA ILE A 30 9.54 13.60 9.22
C ILE A 30 10.24 13.02 10.45
N VAL A 31 11.57 13.10 10.47
CA VAL A 31 12.43 12.64 11.56
C VAL A 31 13.25 13.82 12.07
N VAL A 32 13.31 13.99 13.38
CA VAL A 32 14.07 15.07 14.03
C VAL A 32 14.93 14.50 15.15
N GLU A 33 16.24 14.73 15.08
CA GLU A 33 17.18 14.44 16.16
C GLU A 33 17.00 15.44 17.31
N GLN A 34 16.92 14.93 18.54
CA GLN A 34 16.78 15.71 19.77
C GLN A 34 18.15 16.03 20.37
N GLU A 35 18.21 16.94 21.34
CA GLU A 35 19.47 17.35 21.99
C GLU A 35 20.21 16.20 22.69
N ASP A 36 19.48 15.16 23.11
CA ASP A 36 20.03 13.96 23.75
C ASP A 36 20.46 12.86 22.75
N GLY A 37 20.37 13.14 21.44
CA GLY A 37 20.69 12.20 20.36
C GLY A 37 19.58 11.18 20.07
N THR A 38 18.42 11.27 20.72
CA THR A 38 17.24 10.46 20.36
C THR A 38 16.54 11.03 19.12
N TYR A 39 15.70 10.22 18.48
CA TYR A 39 14.94 10.64 17.30
C TYR A 39 13.45 10.60 17.59
N LEU A 40 12.75 11.68 17.24
CA LEU A 40 11.29 11.73 17.23
C LEU A 40 10.79 11.79 15.78
N THR A 41 9.66 11.15 15.54
CA THR A 41 9.11 11.00 14.19
C THR A 41 7.63 11.32 14.15
N SER A 42 7.16 11.79 12.98
CA SER A 42 5.74 11.72 12.68
C SER A 42 5.29 10.25 12.58
N PRO A 43 4.00 9.94 12.85
CA PRO A 43 3.51 8.56 12.74
C PRO A 43 3.74 7.98 11.34
N PHE A 44 4.19 6.73 11.29
CA PHE A 44 4.29 5.97 10.05
C PHE A 44 2.88 5.55 9.62
N HIS A 45 2.39 6.13 8.54
CA HIS A 45 1.09 5.77 7.97
C HIS A 45 1.28 5.13 6.60
N VAL A 46 1.14 3.81 6.56
CA VAL A 46 1.20 2.99 5.34
C VAL A 46 -0.12 2.27 5.13
N ARG A 47 -0.54 2.16 3.88
CA ARG A 47 -1.76 1.46 3.47
C ARG A 47 -1.43 0.45 2.41
N PHE A 48 -1.86 -0.79 2.61
CA PHE A 48 -1.81 -1.85 1.62
C PHE A 48 -3.18 -2.00 0.96
N GLY A 49 -3.27 -1.64 -0.31
CA GLY A 49 -4.45 -1.75 -1.13
C GLY A 49 -4.90 -3.19 -1.39
N LYS A 50 -6.09 -3.37 -1.96
CA LYS A 50 -6.77 -4.68 -2.13
C LYS A 50 -5.99 -5.67 -3.01
N MET A 51 -5.18 -5.17 -3.96
CA MET A 51 -4.31 -6.02 -4.80
C MET A 51 -3.22 -6.76 -4.01
N GLY A 52 -2.85 -6.28 -2.81
CA GLY A 52 -1.94 -6.96 -1.89
C GLY A 52 -2.63 -7.88 -0.86
N VAL A 53 -3.95 -8.09 -0.96
CA VAL A 53 -4.77 -8.76 0.10
C VAL A 53 -5.38 -10.09 -0.36
N LEU A 54 -5.12 -10.55 -1.59
CA LEU A 54 -5.56 -11.89 -2.01
C LEU A 54 -4.98 -13.02 -1.13
N ARG A 55 -3.95 -12.73 -0.31
CA ARG A 55 -3.48 -13.56 0.80
C ARG A 55 -3.26 -12.72 2.06
N SER A 56 -4.28 -12.56 2.91
CA SER A 56 -4.20 -11.70 4.10
C SER A 56 -3.35 -12.23 5.26
N ARG A 57 -2.92 -13.51 5.22
CA ARG A 57 -2.33 -14.22 6.37
C ARG A 57 -0.80 -14.11 6.50
N GLU A 58 -0.11 -13.43 5.60
CA GLU A 58 1.36 -13.28 5.62
C GLU A 58 1.73 -11.85 5.25
N LYS A 59 1.33 -10.87 6.07
CA LYS A 59 1.74 -9.47 5.88
C LYS A 59 2.90 -9.15 6.82
N ILE A 60 4.05 -9.77 6.58
CA ILE A 60 5.32 -9.24 7.10
C ILE A 60 5.58 -7.95 6.31
N VAL A 61 5.92 -6.88 7.01
CA VAL A 61 6.26 -5.59 6.41
C VAL A 61 7.73 -5.36 6.69
N ASP A 62 8.53 -5.40 5.64
CA ASP A 62 9.94 -5.02 5.66
C ASP A 62 10.07 -3.53 5.31
N ILE A 63 11.07 -2.85 5.86
CA ILE A 63 11.34 -1.42 5.64
C ILE A 63 12.77 -1.32 5.14
N GLU A 64 12.96 -0.64 4.01
CA GLU A 64 14.27 -0.36 3.41
C GLU A 64 14.54 1.15 3.49
N ILE A 65 15.73 1.54 3.95
CA ILE A 65 16.14 2.94 4.13
C ILE A 65 17.42 3.17 3.33
N ASN A 66 17.36 4.03 2.31
CA ASN A 66 18.50 4.32 1.43
C ASN A 66 19.11 3.05 0.80
N ASP A 67 18.25 2.19 0.27
CA ASP A 67 18.62 0.91 -0.34
C ASP A 67 19.21 -0.15 0.63
N GLU A 68 19.04 0.06 1.95
CA GLU A 68 19.48 -0.87 3.01
C GLU A 68 18.28 -1.48 3.76
N PRO A 69 18.22 -2.82 3.96
CA PRO A 69 17.11 -3.52 4.61
C PRO A 69 17.07 -3.38 6.14
#